data_AF-A0A529A8G1-F1
#
_entry.id   AF-A0A529A8G1-F1
#
_cell.length_a   1.000
_cell.length_b   1.000
_cell.length_c   1.000
_cell.angle_alpha   90.00
_cell.angle_beta   90.00
_cell.angle_gamma   90.00
#
_symmetry.space_group_name_H-M   'P 1'
#
loop_
_entity.id
_entity.type
_entity.pdbx_description
1 polymer ?
#
loop_
_entity_poly.entity_id
_entity_poly.type
_entity_poly.pdbx_seq_one_letter_code
_entity_poly.pdbx_strand_id
1 'polypeptide(L)' 'MGLQLTGIHHLTAITANAPGNLRFYTGTLGLRLVKKTVNQDDTSAYHLFYA' A
#
# COMPACT_ATOMS: atom_id res chain seq x y z
N MET A 1 -25.56 8.46 -19.71
CA MET A 1 -24.70 7.30 -19.35
C MET A 1 -24.32 7.45 -17.90
N GLY A 2 -24.59 6.45 -17.06
CA GLY A 2 -24.18 6.47 -15.67
C GLY A 2 -22.69 6.14 -15.53
N LEU A 3 -22.07 6.61 -14.45
CA LEU A 3 -20.72 6.19 -14.06
C LEU A 3 -20.76 4.71 -13.68
N GLN A 4 -20.04 3.89 -14.44
CA GLN A 4 -19.83 2.48 -14.14
C GLN A 4 -18.51 2.31 -13.39
N LEU A 5 -18.55 1.72 -12.20
CA LEU A 5 -17.34 1.36 -11.45
C LEU A 5 -16.65 0.17 -12.16
N THR A 6 -15.36 0.30 -12.43
CA THR A 6 -14.57 -0.71 -13.15
C THR A 6 -13.94 -1.76 -12.23
N GLY A 7 -13.94 -1.55 -10.91
CA GLY A 7 -13.41 -2.49 -9.93
C GLY A 7 -12.78 -1.80 -8.71
N ILE A 8 -11.93 -2.56 -8.00
CA ILE A 8 -11.16 -2.07 -6.85
C ILE A 8 -9.95 -1.27 -7.35
N HIS A 9 -9.78 -0.06 -6.82
CA HIS A 9 -8.62 0.77 -7.13
C HIS A 9 -7.40 0.44 -6.27
N HIS A 10 -7.59 0.30 -4.95
CA HIS A 10 -6.59 -0.18 -3.99
C HIS A 10 -7.28 -0.58 -2.68
N LEU A 11 -6.55 -1.28 -1.81
CA LEU A 11 -6.93 -1.59 -0.43
C LEU A 11 -5.85 -1.09 0.50
N THR A 12 -6.25 -0.40 1.58
CA THR A 12 -5.33 0.12 2.61
C THR A 12 -5.54 -0.63 3.91
N ALA A 13 -4.45 -0.98 4.59
CA ALA A 13 -4.44 -1.66 5.89
C ALA A 13 -3.33 -1.09 6.78
N ILE A 14 -3.38 -1.41 8.07
CA ILE A 14 -2.43 -0.92 9.07
C ILE A 14 -1.45 -2.03 9.45
N THR A 15 -0.17 -1.66 9.58
CA THR A 15 0.89 -2.54 10.10
C THR A 15 1.67 -1.85 11.20
N ALA A 16 2.01 -2.58 12.25
CA ALA A 16 2.89 -2.10 13.32
C ALA A 16 4.38 -2.28 12.98
N ASN A 17 4.72 -3.01 11.90
CA ASN A 17 6.09 -3.38 11.56
C ASN A 17 6.35 -3.16 10.06
N ALA A 18 6.78 -1.95 9.69
CA ALA A 18 7.04 -1.59 8.29
C ALA A 18 8.11 -2.47 7.61
N PRO A 19 9.26 -2.81 8.24
CA PRO A 19 10.21 -3.76 7.65
C PRO A 19 9.63 -5.16 7.42
N GLY A 20 8.84 -5.67 8.37
CA GLY A 20 8.15 -6.97 8.24
C GLY A 20 7.13 -6.96 7.10
N ASN A 21 6.35 -5.89 7.00
CA ASN A 21 5.40 -5.64 5.92
C ASN A 21 6.11 -5.67 4.56
N LEU A 22 7.19 -4.90 4.42
CA LEU A 22 7.98 -4.85 3.19
C LEU A 22 8.48 -6.24 2.79
N ARG A 23 9.11 -6.98 3.70
CA ARG A 23 9.60 -8.34 3.41
C ARG A 23 8.48 -9.29 2.98
N PHE A 24 7.33 -9.24 3.62
CA PHE A 24 6.20 -10.09 3.28
C PHE A 24 5.67 -9.79 1.86
N TYR A 25 5.34 -8.52 1.60
CA TYR A 25 4.76 -8.14 0.30
C TYR A 25 5.74 -8.30 -0.86
N THR A 26 7.04 -7.98 -0.69
CA THR A 26 8.01 -8.07 -1.80
C THR A 26 8.70 -9.42 -1.90
N GLY A 27 8.90 -10.11 -0.78
CA GLY A 27 9.60 -11.40 -0.74
C GLY A 27 8.63 -12.57 -0.87
N THR A 28 7.64 -12.65 0.03
CA THR A 28 6.69 -13.78 0.06
C THR A 28 5.66 -13.69 -1.05
N LEU A 29 5.05 -12.52 -1.28
CA LEU A 29 4.05 -12.34 -2.32
C LEU A 29 4.63 -11.90 -3.67
N GLY A 30 5.89 -11.47 -3.72
CA GLY A 30 6.56 -11.06 -4.96
C GLY A 30 6.08 -9.74 -5.56
N LEU A 31 5.33 -8.91 -4.81
CA LEU A 31 4.87 -7.60 -5.29
C LEU A 31 6.01 -6.58 -5.32
N ARG A 32 5.91 -5.59 -6.20
CA ARG A 32 6.87 -4.47 -6.26
C ARG A 32 6.44 -3.37 -5.30
N LEU A 33 7.38 -2.85 -4.50
CA LEU A 33 7.16 -1.57 -3.80
C LEU A 33 7.17 -0.44 -4.85
N VAL A 34 5.98 0.01 -5.25
CA VAL A 34 5.82 1.03 -6.31
C VAL A 34 5.91 2.45 -5.77
N LYS A 35 5.64 2.66 -4.47
CA LYS A 35 5.80 3.97 -3.83
C LYS A 35 6.11 3.82 -2.34
N LYS A 36 7.10 4.59 -1.88
CA LYS A 36 7.42 4.81 -0.46
C LYS A 36 7.23 6.28 -0.16
N THR A 37 6.29 6.61 0.71
CA THR A 37 6.00 7.98 1.13
C THR A 37 5.50 7.97 2.58
N VAL A 38 4.94 9.08 3.03
CA VAL A 38 4.31 9.22 4.34
C VAL A 38 2.81 9.45 4.17
N ASN A 39 2.04 9.18 5.23
CA ASN A 39 0.63 9.52 5.25
C ASN A 39 0.48 11.05 5.11
N GLN A 40 -0.48 11.50 4.30
CA GLN A 40 -0.73 12.92 4.06
C GLN A 40 -1.39 13.60 5.26
N ASP A 41 -2.13 12.84 6.07
CA ASP A 41 -2.76 13.32 7.31
C ASP A 41 -1.78 13.27 8.50
N ASP A 42 -0.78 12.40 8.46
CA ASP A 42 0.25 12.24 9.49
C ASP A 42 1.60 11.86 8.86
N THR A 43 2.49 12.84 8.75
CA THR A 43 3.79 12.66 8.11
C THR A 43 4.78 11.84 8.94
N SER A 44 4.44 11.48 10.19
CA SER A 44 5.25 10.57 11.01
C SER A 44 5.07 9.09 10.63
N ALA A 45 3.96 8.76 9.94
CA ALA A 45 3.62 7.39 9.55
C ALA A 45 4.01 7.09 8.09
N TYR A 46 4.67 5.95 7.85
CA TYR A 46 4.93 5.49 6.48
C TYR A 46 3.65 5.05 5.77
N HIS A 47 3.56 5.36 4.48
CA HIS A 47 2.56 4.84 3.56
C HIS A 47 3.28 4.13 2.40
N LEU A 48 3.15 2.80 2.38
CA LEU A 48 3.83 1.92 1.43
C LEU A 48 2.82 1.34 0.44
N PHE A 49 3.13 1.43 -0.85
CA PHE A 49 2.25 0.97 -1.94
C PHE A 49 2.92 -0.18 -2.69
N TYR A 50 2.15 -1.24 -2.94
CA TYR A 50 2.62 -2.45 -3.63
C TYR A 50 1.73 -2.76 -4.84
N ALA A 51 2.33 -3.27 -5.92
CA ALA A 51 1.63 -3.76 -7.11
C ALA A 51 2.45 -4.82 -7.85
#